data_AF-M5ERA7-F1
#
_entry.id   AF-M5ERA7-F1
#
_cell.length_a   1.000
_cell.length_b   1.000
_cell.length_c   1.000
_cell.angle_alpha   90.00
_cell.angle_beta   90.00
_cell.angle_gamma   90.00
#
_symmetry.space_group_name_H-M   'P 1'
#
loop_
_entity.id
_entity.type
_entity.pdbx_description
1 polymer ?
#
loop_
_entity_poly.entity_id
_entity_poly.type
_entity_poly.pdbx_seq_one_letter_code
_entity_poly.pdbx_strand_id
1 'polypeptide(L)'
;MHGPGHRKGARQQPGRLKRVGAKAFLLVLNVALLVRYRRLTQRFFERMRHLPNFAAPTTFTEKIHWRKIFDDDPRFAVVLDKLKAKELVRNRLPWLDVPVVLWQGDNPRDIPFSGLKVPYIVKCNHGCAMNAVVVDPAQADSGAIIADMSRHLGETYGDRKLERGYAHIRRKVFVEALIGKDQAYQPIDYKFNVVAGRVALVVVTAFRSSIRKTALFDRDWRRLAVAQGGIDATLEIARPESFSRMVEAAEALGGEFDMIRVDFYEDAGEPVFGEFTIYPRSGLQQFDPPAFDRELGARWDIAASRYLSRPPGQFARWHRAALAAAGHI
;
A
#
# COMPACT_ATOMS: atom_id res chain seq x y z
N MET A 1 -47.69 55.80 8.98
CA MET A 1 -47.21 55.76 7.59
C MET A 1 -46.05 54.80 7.50
N HIS A 2 -46.15 53.84 6.58
CA HIS A 2 -45.19 52.76 6.36
C HIS A 2 -43.99 53.19 5.50
N GLY A 3 -42.80 52.74 5.91
CA GLY A 3 -41.68 52.31 5.05
C GLY A 3 -40.67 53.37 4.61
N PRO A 4 -39.52 52.97 4.03
CA PRO A 4 -38.90 51.63 3.97
C PRO A 4 -37.44 51.64 4.54
N GLY A 5 -36.94 50.59 5.19
CA GLY A 5 -36.58 49.33 4.56
C GLY A 5 -35.06 49.24 4.38
N HIS A 6 -34.35 48.82 5.43
CA HIS A 6 -32.94 48.46 5.38
C HIS A 6 -32.68 47.38 4.33
N ARG A 7 -32.14 47.74 3.16
CA ARG A 7 -31.42 46.78 2.30
C ARG A 7 -30.02 46.57 2.87
N LYS A 8 -29.87 45.61 3.79
CA LYS A 8 -28.56 44.97 4.03
C LYS A 8 -28.22 44.19 2.76
N GLY A 9 -27.51 44.84 1.84
CA GLY A 9 -26.87 44.17 0.72
C GLY A 9 -25.95 43.08 1.28
N ALA A 10 -26.28 41.82 0.98
CA ALA A 10 -25.44 40.69 1.27
C ALA A 10 -24.13 40.84 0.48
N ARG A 11 -23.11 41.45 1.11
CA ARG A 11 -21.72 41.33 0.65
C ARG A 11 -21.39 39.84 0.66
N GLN A 12 -21.45 39.20 -0.51
CA GLN A 12 -20.90 37.87 -0.68
C GLN A 12 -19.42 37.95 -0.28
N GLN A 13 -19.05 37.29 0.82
CA GLN A 13 -17.68 37.31 1.30
C GLN A 13 -16.76 36.75 0.20
N PRO A 14 -15.65 37.42 -0.17
CA PRO A 14 -14.78 37.00 -1.27
C PRO A 14 -14.21 35.57 -1.10
N GLY A 15 -14.14 35.05 0.13
CA GLY A 15 -13.80 33.65 0.40
C GLY A 15 -14.85 32.63 -0.06
N ARG A 16 -16.14 33.00 -0.05
CA ARG A 16 -17.25 32.11 -0.44
C ARG A 16 -17.26 31.83 -1.95
N LEU A 17 -17.09 32.86 -2.78
CA LEU A 17 -17.00 32.72 -4.24
C LEU A 17 -15.79 31.87 -4.66
N LYS A 18 -14.62 32.09 -4.04
CA LYS A 18 -13.41 31.28 -4.27
C LYS A 18 -13.64 29.81 -3.91
N ARG A 19 -14.30 29.53 -2.77
CA ARG A 19 -14.62 28.16 -2.35
C ARG A 19 -15.61 27.46 -3.29
N VAL A 20 -16.63 28.17 -3.77
CA VAL A 20 -17.60 27.63 -4.74
C VAL A 20 -16.90 27.30 -6.07
N GLY A 21 -16.08 28.21 -6.59
CA GLY A 21 -15.31 27.96 -7.81
C GLY A 21 -14.34 26.77 -7.68
N ALA A 22 -13.65 26.65 -6.54
CA ALA A 22 -12.77 25.52 -6.26
C ALA A 22 -13.53 24.18 -6.21
N LYS A 23 -14.69 24.13 -5.56
CA LYS A 23 -15.55 22.94 -5.53
C LYS A 23 -16.05 22.56 -6.92
N ALA A 24 -16.46 23.53 -7.74
CA ALA A 24 -16.88 23.30 -9.11
C ALA A 24 -15.73 22.73 -9.98
N PHE A 25 -14.52 23.30 -9.85
CA PHE A 25 -13.32 22.78 -10.52
C PHE A 25 -13.05 21.33 -10.14
N LEU A 26 -13.05 21.00 -8.84
CA LEU A 26 -12.80 19.64 -8.36
C LEU A 26 -13.87 18.64 -8.84
N LEU A 27 -15.14 19.07 -8.92
CA LEU A 27 -16.21 18.24 -9.46
C LEU A 27 -15.99 17.92 -10.95
N VAL A 28 -15.72 18.94 -11.76
CA VAL A 28 -15.45 18.77 -13.21
C VAL A 28 -14.22 17.90 -13.42
N LEU A 29 -13.15 18.15 -12.65
CA LEU A 29 -11.96 17.32 -12.67
C LEU A 29 -12.29 15.87 -12.31
N ASN A 30 -13.09 15.62 -11.27
CA ASN A 30 -13.46 14.26 -10.89
C ASN A 30 -14.20 13.55 -12.03
N VAL A 31 -15.17 14.19 -12.68
CA VAL A 31 -15.87 13.61 -13.83
C VAL A 31 -14.90 13.26 -14.95
N ALA A 32 -13.96 14.15 -15.29
CA ALA A 32 -12.93 13.89 -16.29
C ALA A 32 -12.04 12.69 -15.90
N LEU A 33 -11.65 12.58 -14.62
CA LEU A 33 -10.87 11.45 -14.11
C LEU A 33 -11.65 10.14 -14.15
N LEU A 34 -12.93 10.13 -13.78
CA LEU A 34 -13.77 8.94 -13.83
C LEU A 34 -13.85 8.36 -15.25
N VAL A 35 -13.93 9.23 -16.27
CA VAL A 35 -13.90 8.84 -17.69
C VAL A 35 -12.51 8.41 -18.13
N ARG A 36 -11.48 9.23 -17.86
CA ARG A 36 -10.09 8.97 -18.26
C ARG A 36 -9.53 7.67 -17.67
N TYR A 37 -9.97 7.32 -16.46
CA TYR A 37 -9.57 6.14 -15.71
C TYR A 37 -10.72 5.13 -15.55
N ARG A 38 -11.59 4.99 -16.56
CA ARG A 38 -12.80 4.14 -16.54
C ARG A 38 -12.60 2.74 -15.95
N ARG A 39 -11.46 2.08 -16.21
CA ARG A 39 -11.17 0.74 -15.68
C ARG A 39 -10.93 0.75 -14.17
N LEU A 40 -10.30 1.79 -13.62
CA LEU A 40 -10.17 1.97 -12.18
C LEU A 40 -11.53 2.31 -11.56
N THR A 41 -12.28 3.23 -12.19
CA THR A 41 -13.64 3.60 -11.77
C THR A 41 -14.54 2.37 -11.66
N GLN A 42 -14.57 1.54 -12.69
CA GLN A 42 -15.38 0.32 -12.73
C GLN A 42 -14.98 -0.64 -11.60
N ARG A 43 -13.69 -0.97 -11.47
CA ARG A 43 -13.21 -1.88 -10.40
C ARG A 43 -13.50 -1.34 -9.00
N PHE A 44 -13.35 -0.03 -8.81
CA PHE A 44 -13.68 0.62 -7.54
C PHE A 44 -15.18 0.48 -7.26
N PHE A 45 -16.05 0.82 -8.22
CA PHE A 45 -17.50 0.71 -8.05
C PHE A 45 -17.97 -0.73 -7.80
N GLU A 46 -17.46 -1.70 -8.56
CA GLU A 46 -17.77 -3.12 -8.40
C GLU A 46 -17.42 -3.63 -6.99
N ARG A 47 -16.31 -3.15 -6.42
CA ARG A 47 -15.87 -3.54 -5.08
C ARG A 47 -16.55 -2.73 -3.98
N MET A 48 -16.51 -1.41 -4.07
CA MET A 48 -16.89 -0.47 -2.99
C MET A 48 -18.36 -0.08 -3.03
N ARG A 49 -19.07 -0.35 -4.13
CA ARG A 49 -20.50 -0.07 -4.33
C ARG A 49 -20.89 1.42 -4.30
N HIS A 50 -19.91 2.30 -4.48
CA HIS A 50 -20.11 3.73 -4.74
C HIS A 50 -19.03 4.23 -5.71
N LEU A 51 -19.25 5.39 -6.33
CA LEU A 51 -18.23 6.03 -7.16
C LEU A 51 -17.14 6.68 -6.30
N PRO A 52 -15.87 6.67 -6.73
CA PRO A 52 -14.79 7.33 -6.02
C PRO A 52 -14.76 8.84 -6.32
N ASN A 53 -14.25 9.62 -5.38
CA ASN A 53 -13.76 10.97 -5.63
C ASN A 53 -12.24 10.96 -5.82
N PHE A 54 -11.79 10.81 -7.07
CA PHE A 54 -10.37 10.84 -7.41
C PHE A 54 -9.77 12.24 -7.36
N ALA A 55 -10.56 13.30 -7.51
CA ALA A 55 -10.03 14.68 -7.48
C ALA A 55 -9.84 15.20 -6.06
N ALA A 56 -10.73 14.85 -5.13
CA ALA A 56 -10.69 15.29 -3.74
C ALA A 56 -11.01 14.12 -2.79
N PRO A 57 -10.09 13.16 -2.66
CA PRO A 57 -10.33 11.91 -1.94
C PRO A 57 -10.49 12.15 -0.44
N THR A 58 -11.41 11.43 0.19
CA THR A 58 -11.69 11.54 1.63
C THR A 58 -11.43 10.25 2.37
N THR A 59 -11.66 9.10 1.75
CA THR A 59 -11.40 7.79 2.35
C THR A 59 -9.99 7.29 2.06
N PHE A 60 -9.50 6.34 2.85
CA PHE A 60 -8.19 5.73 2.64
C PHE A 60 -8.10 5.03 1.27
N THR A 61 -9.15 4.30 0.87
CA THR A 61 -9.22 3.67 -0.46
C THR A 61 -9.22 4.67 -1.63
N GLU A 62 -9.92 5.80 -1.50
CA GLU A 62 -9.88 6.89 -2.48
C GLU A 62 -8.48 7.51 -2.56
N LYS A 63 -7.80 7.72 -1.42
CA LYS A 63 -6.45 8.30 -1.37
C LYS A 63 -5.41 7.40 -2.04
N ILE A 64 -5.54 6.07 -1.93
CA ILE A 64 -4.69 5.15 -2.70
C ILE A 64 -4.90 5.34 -4.21
N HIS A 65 -6.15 5.51 -4.67
CA HIS A 65 -6.43 5.74 -6.09
C HIS A 65 -5.96 7.12 -6.56
N TRP A 66 -6.11 8.16 -5.74
CA TRP A 66 -5.54 9.47 -5.99
C TRP A 66 -4.02 9.38 -6.17
N ARG A 67 -3.33 8.63 -5.29
CA ARG A 67 -1.88 8.39 -5.40
C ARG A 67 -1.52 7.72 -6.72
N LYS A 68 -2.24 6.67 -7.11
CA LYS A 68 -2.05 5.99 -8.41
C LYS A 68 -2.13 6.94 -9.61
N ILE A 69 -3.05 7.91 -9.56
CA ILE A 69 -3.30 8.86 -10.64
C ILE A 69 -2.25 9.98 -10.66
N PHE A 70 -1.96 10.57 -9.50
CA PHE A 70 -1.23 11.83 -9.41
C PHE A 70 0.19 11.71 -8.87
N ASP A 71 0.41 10.86 -7.88
CA ASP A 71 1.63 10.89 -7.06
C ASP A 71 2.58 9.78 -7.49
N ASP A 72 3.59 10.19 -8.26
CA ASP A 72 4.65 9.35 -8.80
C ASP A 72 5.98 9.71 -8.15
N ASP A 73 6.04 9.58 -6.82
CA ASP A 73 7.28 9.80 -6.08
C ASP A 73 8.34 8.77 -6.52
N PRO A 74 9.52 9.18 -7.02
CA PRO A 74 10.57 8.25 -7.44
C PRO A 74 11.05 7.33 -6.31
N ARG A 75 10.86 7.72 -5.04
CA ARG A 75 11.16 6.87 -3.88
C ARG A 75 10.29 5.62 -3.83
N PHE A 76 9.08 5.65 -4.40
CA PHE A 76 8.18 4.48 -4.43
C PHE A 76 8.82 3.29 -5.15
N ALA A 77 9.53 3.51 -6.25
CA ALA A 77 10.21 2.44 -6.97
C ALA A 77 11.30 1.76 -6.13
N VAL A 78 11.99 2.52 -5.27
CA VAL A 78 13.05 1.99 -4.39
C VAL A 78 12.46 1.08 -3.32
N VAL A 79 11.39 1.49 -2.66
CA VAL A 79 10.78 0.69 -1.59
C VAL A 79 9.94 -0.48 -2.12
N LEU A 80 9.35 -0.35 -3.31
CA LEU A 80 8.59 -1.44 -3.93
C LEU A 80 9.47 -2.52 -4.57
N ASP A 81 10.71 -2.19 -4.95
CA ASP A 81 11.70 -3.15 -5.43
C ASP A 81 12.18 -4.01 -4.26
N LYS A 82 11.75 -5.28 -4.24
CA LYS A 82 12.02 -6.22 -3.14
C LYS A 82 13.51 -6.39 -2.82
N LEU A 83 14.40 -6.19 -3.79
CA LEU A 83 15.85 -6.28 -3.57
C LEU A 83 16.40 -4.99 -2.94
N LYS A 84 16.07 -3.83 -3.54
CA LYS A 84 16.51 -2.52 -3.01
C LYS A 84 15.90 -2.21 -1.66
N ALA A 85 14.67 -2.66 -1.40
CA ALA A 85 14.02 -2.53 -0.11
C ALA A 85 14.84 -3.19 1.01
N LYS A 86 15.39 -4.38 0.75
CA LYS A 86 16.25 -5.09 1.73
C LYS A 86 17.54 -4.34 1.99
N GLU A 87 18.18 -3.79 0.95
CA GLU A 87 19.37 -2.95 1.09
C GLU A 87 19.08 -1.71 1.92
N LEU A 88 17.96 -1.03 1.64
CA LEU A 88 17.51 0.14 2.40
C LEU A 88 17.29 -0.20 3.87
N VAL A 89 16.62 -1.32 4.16
CA VAL A 89 16.36 -1.78 5.52
C VAL A 89 17.66 -2.08 6.27
N ARG A 90 18.57 -2.86 5.67
CA ARG A 90 19.88 -3.19 6.30
C ARG A 90 20.70 -1.95 6.63
N ASN A 91 20.68 -0.95 5.74
CA ASN A 91 21.43 0.29 5.95
C ASN A 91 20.82 1.16 7.05
N ARG A 92 19.49 1.14 7.20
CA ARG A 92 18.77 2.03 8.12
C ARG A 92 18.56 1.44 9.50
N LEU A 93 18.29 0.13 9.57
CA LEU A 93 18.06 -0.62 10.80
C LEU A 93 18.90 -1.91 10.75
N PRO A 94 20.21 -1.85 11.03
CA PRO A 94 21.09 -3.03 10.94
C PRO A 94 20.70 -4.17 11.89
N TRP A 95 19.93 -3.88 12.93
CA TRP A 95 19.41 -4.86 13.89
C TRP A 95 18.17 -5.62 13.38
N LEU A 96 17.51 -5.13 12.33
CA LEU A 96 16.30 -5.73 11.79
C LEU A 96 16.68 -6.77 10.75
N ASP A 97 16.26 -8.01 10.98
CA ASP A 97 16.53 -9.10 10.06
C ASP A 97 15.77 -8.92 8.74
N VAL A 98 16.42 -9.34 7.66
CA VAL A 98 15.80 -9.44 6.34
C VAL A 98 16.12 -10.81 5.75
N PRO A 99 15.22 -11.42 4.96
CA PRO A 99 15.48 -12.73 4.36
C PRO A 99 16.75 -12.72 3.52
N VAL A 100 17.58 -13.75 3.72
CA VAL A 100 18.87 -13.91 3.04
C VAL A 100 18.62 -14.17 1.56
N VAL A 101 19.18 -13.33 0.69
CA VAL A 101 19.16 -13.53 -0.76
C VAL A 101 20.25 -14.53 -1.11
N LEU A 102 19.86 -15.69 -1.63
CA LEU A 102 20.75 -16.79 -2.00
C LEU A 102 21.29 -16.60 -3.44
N TRP A 103 20.50 -15.98 -4.30
CA TRP A 103 20.86 -15.71 -5.70
C TRP A 103 19.98 -14.59 -6.27
N GLN A 104 20.49 -13.82 -7.23
CA GLN A 104 19.69 -12.87 -8.02
C GLN A 104 20.24 -12.74 -9.44
N GLY A 105 19.37 -12.50 -10.41
CA GLY A 105 19.75 -12.37 -11.82
C GLY A 105 18.64 -11.79 -12.69
N ASP A 106 18.93 -11.62 -13.98
CA ASP A 106 17.99 -11.10 -14.96
C ASP A 106 17.24 -12.24 -15.72
N ASN A 107 17.78 -13.46 -15.71
CA ASN A 107 17.24 -14.62 -16.42
C ASN A 107 16.99 -15.81 -15.46
N PRO A 108 15.76 -16.33 -15.34
CA PRO A 108 15.45 -17.46 -14.46
C PRO A 108 16.21 -18.75 -14.81
N ARG A 109 16.67 -18.93 -16.05
CA ARG A 109 17.47 -20.09 -16.46
C ARG A 109 18.83 -20.16 -15.76
N ASP A 110 19.30 -19.05 -15.22
CA ASP A 110 20.61 -18.94 -14.58
C ASP A 110 20.54 -19.27 -13.07
N ILE A 111 19.36 -19.63 -12.55
CA ILE A 111 19.18 -20.04 -11.15
C ILE A 111 19.94 -21.36 -10.91
N PRO A 112 20.87 -21.44 -9.94
CA PRO A 112 21.65 -22.63 -9.68
C PRO A 112 20.88 -23.65 -8.81
N PHE A 113 19.76 -24.18 -9.31
CA PHE A 113 18.84 -25.03 -8.56
C PHE A 113 19.52 -26.19 -7.82
N SER A 114 20.51 -26.85 -8.43
CA SER A 114 21.24 -27.97 -7.84
C SER A 114 22.09 -27.61 -6.62
N GLY A 115 22.48 -26.34 -6.47
CA GLY A 115 23.28 -25.85 -5.35
C GLY A 115 22.47 -25.21 -4.21
N LEU A 116 21.15 -25.03 -4.39
CA LEU A 116 20.31 -24.36 -3.42
C LEU A 116 19.82 -25.32 -2.33
N LYS A 117 20.02 -24.93 -1.06
CA LYS A 117 19.47 -25.66 0.08
C LYS A 117 18.03 -25.25 0.32
N VAL A 118 17.13 -26.23 0.36
CA VAL A 118 15.74 -26.00 0.79
C VAL A 118 15.65 -25.69 2.29
N PRO A 119 14.57 -25.03 2.75
CA PRO A 119 13.55 -24.38 1.94
C PRO A 119 13.95 -22.99 1.45
N TYR A 120 13.52 -22.64 0.24
CA TYR A 120 13.72 -21.32 -0.36
C TYR A 120 12.46 -20.89 -1.13
N ILE A 121 12.43 -19.60 -1.50
CA ILE A 121 11.40 -19.04 -2.37
C ILE A 121 12.04 -18.27 -3.51
N VAL A 122 11.56 -18.53 -4.73
CA VAL A 122 11.91 -17.78 -5.94
C VAL A 122 10.89 -16.66 -6.12
N LYS A 123 11.34 -15.44 -6.39
CA LYS A 123 10.49 -14.25 -6.50
C LYS A 123 10.91 -13.38 -7.67
N CYS A 124 9.96 -12.68 -8.27
CA CYS A 124 10.25 -11.46 -9.04
C CYS A 124 10.19 -10.23 -8.12
N ASN A 125 11.05 -9.24 -8.34
CA ASN A 125 11.15 -8.07 -7.47
C ASN A 125 10.08 -6.98 -7.71
N HIS A 126 9.38 -7.01 -8.86
CA HIS A 126 8.57 -5.89 -9.38
C HIS A 126 7.05 -6.09 -9.30
N GLY A 127 6.55 -6.83 -8.30
CA GLY A 127 5.10 -7.03 -8.18
C GLY A 127 4.66 -7.84 -6.96
N CYS A 128 3.43 -8.34 -7.04
CA CYS A 128 2.74 -9.10 -6.00
C CYS A 128 2.34 -10.49 -6.53
N ALA A 129 2.42 -11.51 -5.68
CA ALA A 129 2.13 -12.92 -6.03
C ALA A 129 2.93 -13.45 -7.24
N MET A 130 4.17 -12.97 -7.39
CA MET A 130 5.13 -13.43 -8.39
C MET A 130 6.19 -14.28 -7.70
N ASN A 131 5.80 -15.45 -7.20
CA ASN A 131 6.68 -16.29 -6.40
C ASN A 131 6.37 -17.78 -6.52
N ALA A 132 7.40 -18.60 -6.32
CA ALA A 132 7.34 -20.04 -6.29
C ALA A 132 8.11 -20.57 -5.07
N VAL A 133 7.44 -21.36 -4.25
CA VAL A 133 7.98 -21.91 -3.00
C VAL A 133 8.59 -23.27 -3.25
N VAL A 134 9.76 -23.52 -2.69
CA VAL A 134 10.39 -24.84 -2.74
C VAL A 134 10.75 -25.27 -1.32
N VAL A 135 10.00 -26.25 -0.80
CA VAL A 135 10.21 -26.83 0.55
C VAL A 135 10.90 -28.19 0.53
N ASP A 136 10.80 -28.91 -0.59
CA ASP A 136 11.34 -30.25 -0.77
C ASP A 136 12.08 -30.31 -2.11
N PRO A 137 13.36 -30.74 -2.16
CA PRO A 137 14.11 -30.87 -3.40
C PRO A 137 13.45 -31.82 -4.39
N ALA A 138 12.74 -32.86 -3.92
CA ALA A 138 12.04 -33.82 -4.77
C ALA A 138 10.82 -33.19 -5.48
N GLN A 139 10.31 -32.07 -4.97
CA GLN A 139 9.17 -31.34 -5.52
C GLN A 139 9.59 -30.13 -6.36
N ALA A 140 10.90 -29.87 -6.48
CA ALA A 140 11.43 -28.72 -7.20
C ALA A 140 11.39 -28.95 -8.73
N ASP A 141 10.25 -28.65 -9.36
CA ASP A 141 10.18 -28.57 -10.82
C ASP A 141 10.83 -27.27 -11.32
N SER A 142 12.16 -27.32 -11.51
CA SER A 142 12.94 -26.18 -12.02
C SER A 142 12.43 -25.67 -13.37
N GLY A 143 11.93 -26.55 -14.24
CA GLY A 143 11.37 -26.16 -15.53
C GLY A 143 10.10 -25.32 -15.39
N ALA A 144 9.17 -25.75 -14.53
CA ALA A 144 7.97 -25.00 -14.21
C ALA A 144 8.28 -23.65 -13.54
N ILE A 145 9.23 -23.62 -12.60
CA ILE A 145 9.65 -22.38 -11.93
C ILE A 145 10.26 -21.39 -12.94
N ILE A 146 11.14 -21.86 -13.84
CA ILE A 146 11.74 -21.04 -14.89
C ILE A 146 10.65 -20.45 -15.80
N ALA A 147 9.70 -21.28 -16.24
CA ALA A 147 8.60 -20.84 -17.09
C ALA A 147 7.72 -19.79 -16.40
N ASP A 148 7.38 -20.01 -15.12
CA ASP A 148 6.55 -19.10 -14.33
C ASP A 148 7.25 -17.76 -14.07
N MET A 149 8.52 -17.78 -13.66
CA MET A 149 9.30 -16.55 -13.45
C MET A 149 9.52 -15.80 -14.76
N SER A 150 9.75 -16.49 -15.88
CA SER A 150 9.89 -15.87 -17.20
C SER A 150 8.60 -15.14 -17.60
N ARG A 151 7.44 -15.76 -17.36
CA ARG A 151 6.13 -15.16 -17.58
C ARG A 151 5.95 -13.91 -16.72
N HIS A 152 6.28 -13.97 -15.42
CA HIS A 152 6.17 -12.84 -14.51
C HIS A 152 7.11 -11.67 -14.85
N LEU A 153 8.35 -11.94 -15.28
CA LEU A 153 9.27 -10.91 -15.77
C LEU A 153 8.73 -10.16 -17.01
N GLY A 154 7.95 -10.86 -17.84
CA GLY A 154 7.24 -10.25 -18.98
C GLY A 154 6.06 -9.35 -18.59
N GLU A 155 5.51 -9.46 -17.38
CA GLU A 155 4.34 -8.70 -16.97
C GLU A 155 4.63 -7.21 -16.72
N THR A 156 3.76 -6.35 -17.25
CA THR A 156 3.71 -4.91 -16.96
C THR A 156 2.84 -4.63 -15.73
N TYR A 157 3.22 -5.18 -14.56
CA TYR A 157 2.40 -5.12 -13.33
C TYR A 157 1.97 -3.68 -12.97
N GLY A 158 2.94 -2.74 -12.95
CA GLY A 158 2.70 -1.34 -12.66
C GLY A 158 1.65 -0.71 -13.59
N ASP A 159 1.79 -0.90 -14.90
CA ASP A 159 0.85 -0.34 -15.89
C ASP A 159 -0.54 -0.98 -15.78
N ARG A 160 -0.60 -2.31 -15.65
CA ARG A 160 -1.84 -3.08 -15.54
C ARG A 160 -2.68 -2.68 -14.32
N LYS A 161 -2.04 -2.26 -13.23
CA LYS A 161 -2.68 -1.86 -11.96
C LYS A 161 -2.74 -0.35 -11.76
N LEU A 162 -2.13 0.43 -12.64
CA LEU A 162 -1.83 1.86 -12.46
C LEU A 162 -1.04 2.14 -11.16
N GLU A 163 -0.15 1.23 -10.81
CA GLU A 163 0.73 1.32 -9.64
C GLU A 163 2.12 1.71 -10.13
N ARG A 164 2.24 2.98 -10.54
CA ARG A 164 3.37 3.53 -11.32
C ARG A 164 4.73 3.26 -10.69
N GLY A 165 4.83 3.22 -9.36
CA GLY A 165 6.06 2.86 -8.66
C GLY A 165 6.67 1.53 -9.13
N TYR A 166 5.85 0.53 -9.46
CA TYR A 166 6.34 -0.75 -10.00
C TYR A 166 6.82 -0.66 -11.47
N ALA A 167 6.31 0.28 -12.26
CA ALA A 167 6.69 0.44 -13.66
C ALA A 167 8.14 0.95 -13.82
N HIS A 168 8.65 1.63 -12.80
CA HIS A 168 10.02 2.18 -12.77
C HIS A 168 11.07 1.18 -12.27
N ILE A 169 10.67 -0.05 -11.89
CA ILE A 169 11.58 -1.05 -11.33
C ILE A 169 12.26 -1.84 -12.45
N ARG A 170 13.59 -1.96 -12.38
CA ARG A 170 14.33 -2.94 -13.19
C ARG A 170 13.99 -4.33 -12.68
N ARG A 171 13.30 -5.10 -13.53
CA ARG A 171 12.79 -6.43 -13.21
C ARG A 171 13.93 -7.42 -13.07
N LYS A 172 13.93 -8.16 -11.97
CA LYS A 172 14.89 -9.20 -11.62
C LYS A 172 14.14 -10.38 -11.02
N VAL A 173 14.74 -11.55 -11.18
CA VAL A 173 14.38 -12.76 -10.45
C VAL A 173 15.42 -12.98 -9.36
N PHE A 174 14.99 -13.44 -8.20
CA PHE A 174 15.88 -13.76 -7.10
C PHE A 174 15.36 -14.94 -6.29
N VAL A 175 16.27 -15.56 -5.55
CA VAL A 175 16.00 -16.63 -4.60
C VAL A 175 16.36 -16.13 -3.21
N GLU A 176 15.49 -16.34 -2.24
CA GLU A 176 15.78 -16.07 -0.84
C GLU A 176 15.45 -17.27 0.05
N ALA A 177 16.13 -17.36 1.18
CA ALA A 177 15.83 -18.33 2.22
C ALA A 177 14.39 -18.15 2.69
N LEU A 178 13.69 -19.27 2.91
CA LEU A 178 12.32 -19.21 3.38
C LEU A 178 12.26 -18.92 4.89
N ILE A 179 11.41 -17.96 5.27
CA ILE A 179 11.10 -17.63 6.67
C ILE A 179 10.03 -18.60 7.21
N GLY A 180 10.14 -18.98 8.48
CA GLY A 180 9.12 -19.80 9.15
C GLY A 180 9.13 -21.26 8.69
N LYS A 181 10.32 -21.85 8.62
CA LYS A 181 10.54 -23.25 8.18
C LYS A 181 9.66 -24.26 8.92
N ASP A 182 9.32 -23.96 10.18
CA ASP A 182 8.52 -24.82 11.06
C ASP A 182 7.00 -24.55 10.96
N GLN A 183 6.56 -23.54 10.18
CA GLN A 183 5.15 -23.10 10.09
C GLN A 183 4.48 -23.40 8.73
N ALA A 184 4.82 -24.53 8.09
CA ALA A 184 4.19 -24.98 6.84
C ALA A 184 4.09 -23.89 5.74
N TYR A 185 5.12 -23.03 5.63
CA TYR A 185 5.21 -21.89 4.69
C TYR A 185 4.24 -20.72 4.93
N GLN A 186 3.35 -20.77 5.92
CA GLN A 186 2.36 -19.70 6.14
C GLN A 186 2.66 -18.92 7.43
N PRO A 187 3.81 -18.21 7.51
CA PRO A 187 4.11 -17.40 8.68
C PRO A 187 3.03 -16.34 8.87
N ILE A 188 2.77 -16.02 10.13
CA ILE A 188 1.85 -14.94 10.47
C ILE A 188 2.42 -13.63 9.93
N ASP A 189 1.60 -12.92 9.17
CA ASP A 189 1.97 -11.71 8.45
C ASP A 189 1.39 -10.50 9.19
N TYR A 190 2.28 -9.67 9.74
CA TYR A 190 1.97 -8.46 10.49
C TYR A 190 2.19 -7.23 9.62
N LYS A 191 1.10 -6.59 9.19
CA LYS A 191 1.13 -5.47 8.24
C LYS A 191 0.85 -4.14 8.93
N PHE A 192 1.86 -3.30 9.07
CA PHE A 192 1.79 -2.01 9.75
C PHE A 192 1.57 -0.91 8.73
N ASN A 193 0.38 -0.32 8.72
CA ASN A 193 0.09 0.87 7.93
C ASN A 193 0.55 2.09 8.73
N VAL A 194 1.62 2.71 8.26
CA VAL A 194 2.21 3.92 8.82
C VAL A 194 1.66 5.11 8.06
N VAL A 195 1.08 6.06 8.79
CA VAL A 195 0.45 7.27 8.24
C VAL A 195 0.97 8.45 9.02
N ALA A 196 1.47 9.48 8.32
CA ALA A 196 2.14 10.62 8.94
C ALA A 196 3.22 10.21 9.97
N GLY A 197 3.98 9.17 9.63
CA GLY A 197 5.06 8.61 10.44
C GLY A 197 4.67 7.84 11.70
N ARG A 198 3.38 7.57 11.92
CA ARG A 198 2.91 6.77 13.05
C ARG A 198 2.10 5.57 12.58
N VAL A 199 2.21 4.42 13.26
CA VAL A 199 1.35 3.27 12.97
C VAL A 199 -0.10 3.63 13.25
N ALA A 200 -0.93 3.57 12.21
CA ALA A 200 -2.35 3.88 12.26
C ALA A 200 -3.24 2.64 12.26
N LEU A 201 -2.76 1.53 11.68
CA LEU A 201 -3.48 0.27 11.59
C LEU A 201 -2.50 -0.90 11.45
N VAL A 202 -2.66 -1.92 12.28
CA VAL A 202 -1.99 -3.22 12.12
C VAL A 202 -3.00 -4.23 11.58
N VAL A 203 -2.68 -4.90 10.48
CA VAL A 203 -3.46 -6.02 9.93
C VAL A 203 -2.66 -7.28 10.12
N VAL A 204 -3.17 -8.20 10.93
CA VAL A 204 -2.57 -9.52 11.14
C VAL A 204 -3.29 -10.51 10.25
N THR A 205 -2.53 -11.28 9.48
CA THR A 205 -3.06 -12.36 8.63
C THR A 205 -2.40 -13.66 9.02
N ALA A 206 -3.20 -14.68 9.29
CA ALA A 206 -2.72 -16.02 9.55
C ALA A 206 -3.56 -17.04 8.78
N PHE A 207 -2.98 -18.19 8.48
CA PHE A 207 -3.71 -19.31 7.95
C PHE A 207 -3.91 -20.36 9.05
N ARG A 208 -5.15 -20.82 9.22
CA ARG A 208 -5.55 -21.87 10.17
C ARG A 208 -6.35 -22.91 9.39
N SER A 209 -5.84 -24.14 9.32
CA SER A 209 -6.45 -25.22 8.51
C SER A 209 -6.73 -24.79 7.07
N SER A 210 -5.75 -24.13 6.44
CA SER A 210 -5.85 -23.55 5.08
C SER A 210 -6.84 -22.39 4.91
N ILE A 211 -7.55 -22.00 5.98
CA ILE A 211 -8.45 -20.85 5.98
C ILE A 211 -7.67 -19.60 6.37
N ARG A 212 -7.67 -18.60 5.49
CA ARG A 212 -7.09 -17.28 5.79
C ARG A 212 -8.01 -16.53 6.74
N LYS A 213 -7.48 -16.19 7.91
CA LYS A 213 -8.13 -15.33 8.91
C LYS A 213 -7.35 -14.04 9.11
N THR A 214 -8.04 -12.98 9.50
CA THR A 214 -7.45 -11.69 9.83
C THR A 214 -7.93 -11.14 11.16
N ALA A 215 -7.10 -10.31 11.78
CA ALA A 215 -7.45 -9.48 12.92
C ALA A 215 -6.81 -8.10 12.74
N LEU A 216 -7.51 -7.05 13.13
CA LEU A 216 -7.04 -5.68 13.01
C LEU A 216 -6.78 -5.12 14.40
N PHE A 217 -5.66 -4.42 14.57
CA PHE A 217 -5.25 -3.82 15.82
C PHE A 217 -4.80 -2.38 15.62
N ASP A 218 -4.88 -1.59 16.69
CA ASP A 218 -4.18 -0.30 16.76
C ASP A 218 -2.68 -0.49 17.04
N ARG A 219 -1.97 0.64 17.18
CA ARG A 219 -0.54 0.68 17.51
C ARG A 219 -0.18 0.02 18.84
N ASP A 220 -1.10 0.00 19.79
CA ASP A 220 -0.87 -0.50 21.15
C ASP A 220 -1.38 -1.95 21.33
N TRP A 221 -1.62 -2.65 20.22
CA TRP A 221 -2.17 -4.01 20.19
C TRP A 221 -3.61 -4.12 20.74
N ARG A 222 -4.41 -3.05 20.68
CA ARG A 222 -5.84 -3.15 20.99
C ARG A 222 -6.61 -3.59 19.76
N ARG A 223 -7.39 -4.65 19.88
CA ARG A 223 -8.20 -5.19 18.79
C ARG A 223 -9.25 -4.17 18.35
N LEU A 224 -9.32 -3.92 17.05
CA LEU A 224 -10.32 -3.07 16.43
C LEU A 224 -11.54 -3.92 16.08
N ALA A 225 -12.74 -3.39 16.35
CA ALA A 225 -14.01 -3.98 15.89
C ALA A 225 -14.24 -3.67 14.40
N VAL A 226 -13.28 -4.07 13.56
CA VAL A 226 -13.26 -3.81 12.12
C VAL A 226 -12.88 -5.08 11.38
N ALA A 227 -13.68 -5.46 10.39
CA ALA A 227 -13.40 -6.59 9.51
C ALA A 227 -12.90 -6.13 8.13
N GLN A 228 -12.16 -7.01 7.46
CA GLN A 228 -11.82 -6.87 6.06
C GLN A 228 -12.83 -7.64 5.21
N GLY A 229 -13.67 -6.93 4.45
CA GLY A 229 -14.82 -7.52 3.74
C GLY A 229 -14.48 -8.80 2.96
N GLY A 230 -15.19 -9.88 3.28
CA GLY A 230 -15.03 -11.22 2.68
C GLY A 230 -13.85 -12.03 3.24
N ILE A 231 -13.27 -11.63 4.37
CA ILE A 231 -12.22 -12.38 5.08
C ILE A 231 -12.70 -12.65 6.50
N ASP A 232 -12.46 -13.87 6.98
CA ASP A 232 -12.80 -14.28 8.35
C ASP A 232 -12.02 -13.44 9.38
N ALA A 233 -12.75 -12.64 10.18
CA ALA A 233 -12.20 -11.74 11.18
C ALA A 233 -12.03 -12.37 12.59
N THR A 234 -12.25 -13.69 12.71
CA THR A 234 -12.22 -14.47 13.96
C THR A 234 -10.82 -14.97 14.33
N LEU A 235 -9.76 -14.34 13.81
CA LEU A 235 -8.40 -14.71 14.18
C LEU A 235 -8.15 -14.37 15.67
N GLU A 236 -8.10 -15.39 16.50
CA GLU A 236 -7.58 -15.29 17.87
C GLU A 236 -6.05 -15.46 17.84
N ILE A 237 -5.34 -14.45 18.33
CA ILE A 237 -3.88 -14.40 18.29
C ILE A 237 -3.32 -13.57 19.45
N ALA A 238 -2.29 -14.11 20.10
CA ALA A 238 -1.54 -13.40 21.13
C ALA A 238 -0.67 -12.30 20.50
N ARG A 239 -0.31 -11.30 21.32
CA ARG A 239 0.67 -10.29 20.91
C ARG A 239 2.02 -10.97 20.64
N PRO A 240 2.66 -10.76 19.47
CA PRO A 240 3.99 -11.29 19.22
C PRO A 240 5.01 -10.66 20.18
N GLU A 241 6.03 -11.41 20.54
CA GLU A 241 7.10 -10.96 21.45
C GLU A 241 7.84 -9.75 20.87
N SER A 242 8.07 -9.79 19.55
CA SER A 242 8.73 -8.74 18.78
C SER A 242 7.85 -7.52 18.48
N PHE A 243 6.57 -7.48 18.90
CA PHE A 243 5.62 -6.44 18.47
C PHE A 243 6.13 -5.01 18.66
N SER A 244 6.71 -4.71 19.82
CA SER A 244 7.20 -3.36 20.13
C SER A 244 8.32 -2.93 19.17
N ARG A 245 9.21 -3.87 18.82
CA ARG A 245 10.30 -3.64 17.87
C ARG A 245 9.78 -3.55 16.43
N MET A 246 8.74 -4.29 16.07
CA MET A 246 8.05 -4.12 14.78
C MET A 246 7.43 -2.72 14.66
N VAL A 247 6.80 -2.19 15.72
CA VAL A 247 6.27 -0.82 15.73
C VAL A 247 7.39 0.20 15.53
N GLU A 248 8.48 0.08 16.29
CA GLU A 248 9.65 0.95 16.15
C GLU A 248 10.22 0.92 14.72
N ALA A 249 10.44 -0.27 14.18
CA ALA A 249 10.92 -0.45 12.81
C ALA A 249 9.95 0.14 11.78
N ALA A 250 8.65 -0.12 11.93
CA ALA A 250 7.63 0.39 11.01
C ALA A 250 7.65 1.92 10.97
N GLU A 251 7.64 2.58 12.13
CA GLU A 251 7.65 4.05 12.22
C GLU A 251 8.98 4.63 11.72
N ALA A 252 10.11 4.01 12.05
CA ALA A 252 11.42 4.45 11.59
C ALA A 252 11.60 4.33 10.07
N LEU A 253 11.15 3.23 9.46
CA LEU A 253 11.22 2.99 8.02
C LEU A 253 10.15 3.78 7.25
N GLY A 254 8.95 3.89 7.82
CA GLY A 254 7.78 4.48 7.17
C GLY A 254 7.65 5.99 7.33
N GLY A 255 8.36 6.60 8.30
CA GLY A 255 8.27 8.01 8.65
C GLY A 255 8.58 9.02 7.54
N GLU A 256 9.24 8.62 6.47
CA GLU A 256 9.55 9.49 5.33
C GLU A 256 8.43 9.58 4.29
N PHE A 257 7.37 8.81 4.47
CA PHE A 257 6.22 8.75 3.56
C PHE A 257 4.97 9.27 4.27
N ASP A 258 4.12 9.95 3.51
CA ASP A 258 2.79 10.39 3.98
C ASP A 258 1.90 9.20 4.35
N MET A 259 2.06 8.08 3.62
CA MET A 259 1.52 6.78 3.96
C MET A 259 2.32 5.66 3.30
N ILE A 260 2.67 4.63 4.06
CA ILE A 260 3.27 3.38 3.57
C ILE A 260 2.86 2.24 4.49
N ARG A 261 2.79 1.03 3.95
CA ARG A 261 2.65 -0.19 4.75
C ARG A 261 4.00 -0.92 4.81
N VAL A 262 4.37 -1.36 6.01
CA VAL A 262 5.56 -2.16 6.28
C VAL A 262 5.10 -3.50 6.83
N ASP A 263 5.48 -4.58 6.17
CA ASP A 263 5.09 -5.94 6.54
C ASP A 263 6.23 -6.63 7.26
N PHE A 264 5.91 -7.39 8.31
CA PHE A 264 6.85 -8.16 9.11
C PHE A 264 6.35 -9.58 9.33
N TYR A 265 7.31 -10.45 9.61
CA TYR A 265 7.12 -11.76 10.22
C TYR A 265 7.80 -11.78 11.59
N GLU A 266 7.54 -12.82 12.37
CA GLU A 266 8.27 -13.12 13.59
C GLU A 266 8.95 -14.48 13.43
N ASP A 267 10.23 -14.55 13.77
CA ASP A 267 11.02 -15.78 13.80
C ASP A 267 11.81 -15.83 15.11
N ALA A 268 11.61 -16.87 15.92
CA ALA A 268 12.23 -17.02 17.24
C ALA A 268 12.14 -15.77 18.16
N GLY A 269 11.00 -15.06 18.14
CA GLY A 269 10.78 -13.86 18.95
C GLY A 269 11.42 -12.57 18.40
N GLU A 270 12.05 -12.65 17.22
CA GLU A 270 12.69 -11.54 16.54
C GLU A 270 11.87 -11.07 15.31
N PRO A 271 11.82 -9.75 15.04
CA PRO A 271 11.13 -9.24 13.87
C PRO A 271 11.94 -9.47 12.59
N VAL A 272 11.28 -9.96 11.55
CA VAL A 272 11.88 -10.12 10.22
C VAL A 272 11.11 -9.27 9.21
N PHE A 273 11.80 -8.39 8.49
CA PHE A 273 11.20 -7.57 7.44
C PHE A 273 10.67 -8.43 6.29
N GLY A 274 9.42 -8.18 5.90
CA GLY A 274 8.76 -8.80 4.76
C GLY A 274 8.89 -7.94 3.49
N GLU A 275 8.07 -6.89 3.41
CA GLU A 275 8.06 -5.96 2.27
C GLU A 275 7.50 -4.59 2.64
N PHE A 276 7.78 -3.59 1.79
CA PHE A 276 7.02 -2.35 1.77
C PHE A 276 5.84 -2.45 0.80
N THR A 277 4.81 -1.65 1.04
CA THR A 277 3.69 -1.50 0.11
C THR A 277 3.16 -0.07 0.08
N ILE A 278 3.17 0.53 -1.10
CA ILE A 278 2.64 1.88 -1.37
C ILE A 278 1.15 1.87 -1.75
N TYR A 279 0.67 0.74 -2.28
CA TYR A 279 -0.70 0.57 -2.76
C TYR A 279 -1.42 -0.61 -2.09
N PRO A 280 -1.62 -0.62 -0.76
CA PRO A 280 -2.25 -1.73 -0.06
C PRO A 280 -3.57 -2.14 -0.70
N ARG A 281 -3.69 -3.43 -1.02
CA ARG A 281 -4.89 -4.02 -1.66
C ARG A 281 -5.31 -3.30 -2.94
N SER A 282 -4.39 -2.60 -3.61
CA SER A 282 -4.66 -1.80 -4.80
C SER A 282 -5.73 -0.70 -4.56
N GLY A 283 -5.97 -0.31 -3.31
CA GLY A 283 -7.03 0.65 -2.93
C GLY A 283 -8.44 0.05 -2.89
N LEU A 284 -8.58 -1.28 -2.85
CA LEU A 284 -9.87 -1.99 -2.93
C LEU A 284 -10.23 -2.74 -1.63
N GLN A 285 -9.70 -2.26 -0.50
CA GLN A 285 -10.00 -2.83 0.81
C GLN A 285 -11.35 -2.32 1.30
N GLN A 286 -12.32 -3.23 1.44
CA GLN A 286 -13.57 -2.93 2.12
C GLN A 286 -13.36 -3.08 3.62
N PHE A 287 -13.68 -2.05 4.38
CA PHE A 287 -13.74 -2.11 5.83
C PHE A 287 -15.19 -2.22 6.27
N ASP A 288 -15.43 -3.00 7.31
CA ASP A 288 -16.72 -3.11 7.98
C ASP A 288 -16.52 -2.81 9.46
N PRO A 289 -17.06 -1.69 9.99
CA PRO A 289 -17.95 -0.74 9.32
C PRO A 289 -17.25 0.14 8.27
N PRO A 290 -17.94 0.56 7.19
CA PRO A 290 -17.38 1.46 6.16
C PRO A 290 -16.86 2.80 6.69
N ALA A 291 -17.36 3.25 7.84
CA ALA A 291 -16.89 4.47 8.51
C ALA A 291 -15.39 4.43 8.82
N PHE A 292 -14.81 3.24 9.03
CA PHE A 292 -13.39 3.09 9.31
C PHE A 292 -12.50 3.48 8.12
N ASP A 293 -12.95 3.28 6.88
CA ASP A 293 -12.22 3.73 5.68
C ASP A 293 -12.06 5.27 5.66
N ARG A 294 -13.09 5.98 6.13
CA ARG A 294 -13.06 7.44 6.28
C ARG A 294 -12.20 7.87 7.47
N GLU A 295 -12.29 7.17 8.60
CA GLU A 295 -11.47 7.46 9.78
C GLU A 295 -9.98 7.31 9.47
N LEU A 296 -9.58 6.18 8.88
CA LEU A 296 -8.20 5.95 8.45
C LEU A 296 -7.78 6.95 7.37
N GLY A 297 -8.69 7.27 6.44
CA GLY A 297 -8.49 8.30 5.43
C GLY A 297 -8.19 9.66 6.05
N ALA A 298 -8.92 10.08 7.08
CA ALA A 298 -8.74 11.38 7.73
C ALA A 298 -7.37 11.56 8.39
N ARG A 299 -6.70 10.46 8.78
CA ARG A 299 -5.34 10.48 9.34
C ARG A 299 -4.26 10.75 8.28
N TRP A 300 -4.54 10.49 7.00
CA TRP A 300 -3.58 10.64 5.91
C TRP A 300 -3.75 11.97 5.19
N ASP A 301 -2.88 12.95 5.48
CA ASP A 301 -2.85 14.20 4.73
C ASP A 301 -2.12 14.05 3.39
N ILE A 302 -2.86 14.16 2.28
CA ILE A 302 -2.28 14.09 0.94
C ILE A 302 -1.45 15.33 0.59
N ALA A 303 -1.55 16.44 1.32
CA ALA A 303 -0.70 17.62 1.12
C ALA A 303 0.79 17.31 1.34
N ALA A 304 1.08 16.31 2.18
CA ALA A 304 2.43 15.80 2.43
C ALA A 304 2.99 14.92 1.29
N SER A 305 2.16 14.47 0.34
CA SER A 305 2.60 13.72 -0.84
C SER A 305 3.61 14.50 -1.69
N ARG A 306 4.43 13.81 -2.50
CA ARG A 306 5.40 14.47 -3.38
C ARG A 306 4.72 15.35 -4.43
N TYR A 307 3.58 14.91 -4.96
CA TYR A 307 2.79 15.64 -5.93
C TYR A 307 2.25 16.98 -5.41
N LEU A 308 1.75 17.05 -4.17
CA LEU A 308 1.22 18.32 -3.62
C LEU A 308 2.28 19.17 -2.92
N SER A 309 3.24 18.57 -2.22
CA SER A 309 4.31 19.32 -1.54
C SER A 309 5.28 19.97 -2.54
N ARG A 310 5.47 19.36 -3.72
CA ARG A 310 6.37 19.84 -4.76
C ARG A 310 5.73 19.64 -6.15
N PRO A 311 4.75 20.48 -6.52
CA PRO A 311 3.94 20.31 -7.73
C PRO A 311 4.78 20.27 -9.02
N PRO A 312 4.67 19.21 -9.85
CA PRO A 312 5.51 19.04 -11.05
C PRO A 312 5.15 20.00 -12.21
N GLY A 313 4.08 20.80 -12.10
CA GLY A 313 3.65 21.71 -13.15
C GLY A 313 2.44 22.56 -12.76
N GLN A 314 1.96 23.37 -13.72
CA GLN A 314 0.88 24.32 -13.48
C GLN A 314 -0.44 23.64 -13.08
N PHE A 315 -0.78 22.51 -13.72
CA PHE A 315 -1.97 21.74 -13.37
C PHE A 315 -1.95 21.28 -11.91
N ALA A 316 -0.82 20.74 -11.44
CA ALA A 316 -0.69 20.30 -10.04
C ALA A 316 -0.77 21.46 -9.05
N ARG A 317 -0.25 22.65 -9.42
CA ARG A 317 -0.41 23.88 -8.62
C ARG A 317 -1.88 24.30 -8.51
N TRP A 318 -2.63 24.26 -9.61
CA TRP A 318 -4.06 24.57 -9.60
C TRP A 318 -4.86 23.55 -8.80
N HIS A 319 -4.56 22.26 -8.96
CA HIS A 319 -5.19 21.19 -8.20
C HIS A 319 -4.98 21.37 -6.70
N ARG A 320 -3.74 21.60 -6.26
CA ARG A 320 -3.41 21.94 -4.86
C ARG A 320 -4.20 23.15 -4.36
N ALA A 321 -4.19 24.25 -5.13
CA ALA A 321 -4.89 25.47 -4.75
C ALA A 321 -6.41 25.26 -4.61
N ALA A 322 -7.01 24.46 -5.49
CA ALA A 322 -8.42 24.11 -5.42
C ALA A 322 -8.75 23.24 -4.21
N LEU A 323 -7.93 22.23 -3.90
CA LEU A 323 -8.07 21.40 -2.70
C LEU A 323 -8.05 22.26 -1.42
N ALA A 324 -7.07 23.15 -1.29
CA ALA A 324 -6.94 24.05 -0.14
C ALA A 324 -8.13 25.02 -0.05
N ALA A 325 -8.51 25.67 -1.15
CA ALA A 325 -9.64 26.61 -1.17
C ALA A 325 -10.99 25.93 -0.87
N ALA A 326 -11.14 24.63 -1.17
CA ALA A 326 -12.32 23.85 -0.86
C ALA A 326 -12.34 23.30 0.60
N GLY A 327 -11.17 23.24 1.24
CA GLY A 327 -10.97 22.71 2.60
C GLY A 327 -10.74 21.19 2.64
N HIS A 328 -10.10 20.64 1.61
CA HIS A 328 -9.72 19.22 1.56
C HIS A 328 -8.30 18.95 2.07
N ILE A 329 -7.45 19.98 2.09
CA ILE A 329 -6.08 20.00 2.62
C ILE A 329 -5.80 21.33 3.30
#